data_AF-A0A9P0DEW3-F1
#
_entry.id   AF-A0A9P0DEW3-F1
#
_cell.length_a   1.000
_cell.length_b   1.000
_cell.length_c   1.000
_cell.angle_alpha   90.00
_cell.angle_beta   90.00
_cell.angle_gamma   90.00
#
_symmetry.space_group_name_H-M   'P 1'
#
loop_
_entity.id
_entity.type
_entity.pdbx_description
1 polymer ?
#
loop_
_entity_poly.entity_id
_entity_poly.type
_entity_poly.pdbx_seq_one_letter_code
_entity_poly.pdbx_strand_id
1 'polypeptide(L)'
;MKAFHQHPVEIHLTLACVGQMNTDIRDGIPWPILYGVGVSVKTGEIFPATFPDKGPEEHLRSARHLSGNRRILDIYDPATGLLTISPFDYSCPVGADFLEGQDDRFVLENLSTSPEVEPPHFVAQIRATFRYMRDNPAERVFQGGKPRCFKRDDRSGLWMPVH
;
A
#
# COMPACT_ATOMS: atom_id res chain seq x y z
N MET A 1 13.99 13.34 7.38
CA MET A 1 14.99 13.61 8.44
C MET A 1 14.66 14.83 9.28
N LYS A 2 14.38 16.01 8.71
CA LYS A 2 14.08 17.23 9.48
C LYS A 2 12.98 17.05 10.55
N ALA A 3 11.86 16.43 10.20
CA ALA A 3 10.76 16.19 11.15
C ALA A 3 11.19 15.37 12.39
N PHE A 4 12.05 14.36 12.21
CA PHE A 4 12.60 13.57 13.32
C PHE A 4 13.63 14.35 14.13
N HIS A 5 14.49 15.13 13.47
CA HIS A 5 15.48 15.96 14.16
C HIS A 5 14.85 17.06 15.04
N GLN A 6 13.69 17.57 14.64
CA GLN A 6 12.93 18.58 15.38
C GLN A 6 12.01 17.99 16.45
N HIS A 7 11.97 16.67 16.58
CA HIS A 7 11.09 16.01 17.53
C HIS A 7 11.62 16.20 18.97
N PRO A 8 10.74 16.43 19.98
CA PRO A 8 11.19 16.67 21.36
C PRO A 8 11.76 15.43 22.06
N VAL A 9 11.40 14.24 21.58
CA VAL A 9 11.96 12.97 22.06
C VAL A 9 13.25 12.67 21.31
N GLU A 10 14.27 12.20 22.02
CA GLU A 10 15.52 11.73 21.43
C GLU A 10 15.26 10.49 20.55
N ILE A 11 15.67 10.56 19.29
CA ILE A 11 15.49 9.48 18.31
C ILE A 11 16.84 9.15 17.71
N HIS A 12 17.32 7.93 17.98
CA HIS A 12 18.57 7.43 17.42
C HIS A 12 18.34 6.86 16.02
N LEU A 13 19.07 7.39 15.02
CA LEU A 13 19.09 6.82 13.68
C LEU A 13 19.97 5.56 13.67
N THR A 14 19.36 4.39 13.48
CA THR A 14 20.06 3.10 13.44
C THR A 14 20.33 2.59 12.03
N LEU A 15 19.44 2.89 11.07
CA LEU A 15 19.55 2.47 9.67
C LEU A 15 19.05 3.57 8.72
N ALA A 16 19.85 3.91 7.71
CA ALA A 16 19.49 4.86 6.66
C ALA A 16 19.90 4.33 5.27
N CYS A 17 19.06 3.47 4.70
CA CYS A 17 19.20 2.97 3.32
C CYS A 17 18.17 3.64 2.42
N VAL A 18 18.41 4.91 2.08
CA VAL A 18 17.51 5.75 1.25
C VAL A 18 18.32 6.60 0.27
N GLY A 19 17.66 7.08 -0.79
CA GLY A 19 18.33 7.85 -1.84
C GLY A 19 19.47 7.04 -2.46
N GLN A 20 20.64 7.67 -2.64
CA GLN A 20 21.82 7.05 -3.24
C GLN A 20 22.24 5.73 -2.57
N MET A 21 22.03 5.57 -1.27
CA MET A 21 22.38 4.34 -0.56
C MET A 21 21.48 3.14 -0.94
N ASN A 22 20.30 3.40 -1.51
CA ASN A 22 19.38 2.40 -2.04
C ASN A 22 19.28 2.48 -3.57
N THR A 23 20.26 3.05 -4.26
CA THR A 23 20.24 3.21 -5.72
C THR A 23 21.39 2.50 -6.39
N ASP A 24 21.07 1.73 -7.42
CA ASP A 24 22.01 1.11 -8.35
C ASP A 24 21.74 1.68 -9.76
N ILE A 25 22.79 1.91 -10.56
CA ILE A 25 22.64 2.47 -11.92
C ILE A 25 22.81 1.35 -12.93
N ARG A 26 21.74 1.04 -13.66
CA ARG A 26 21.73 -0.02 -14.69
C ARG A 26 21.38 0.61 -16.02
N ASP A 27 22.30 0.54 -16.98
CA ASP A 27 22.15 1.15 -18.31
C ASP A 27 21.76 2.64 -18.26
N GLY A 28 22.29 3.37 -17.27
CA GLY A 28 22.00 4.79 -17.05
C GLY A 28 20.72 5.08 -16.28
N ILE A 29 19.91 4.08 -15.95
CA ILE A 29 18.65 4.22 -15.20
C ILE A 29 18.91 3.97 -13.71
N PRO A 30 18.44 4.84 -12.79
CA PRO A 30 18.59 4.65 -11.35
C PRO A 30 17.53 3.69 -10.79
N TRP A 31 17.93 2.47 -10.44
CA TRP A 31 17.08 1.44 -9.86
C TRP A 31 17.14 1.43 -8.32
N PRO A 32 16.00 1.30 -7.62
CA PRO A 32 16.00 0.91 -6.22
C PRO A 32 16.67 -0.47 -6.04
N ILE A 33 17.59 -0.58 -5.06
CA ILE A 33 18.19 -1.86 -4.67
C ILE A 33 17.16 -2.68 -3.88
N LEU A 34 16.50 -2.05 -2.91
CA LEU A 34 15.48 -2.63 -2.04
C LEU A 34 14.11 -2.00 -2.32
N TYR A 35 13.12 -2.84 -2.66
CA TYR A 35 11.72 -2.44 -2.85
C TYR A 35 10.82 -2.72 -1.65
N GLY A 36 11.25 -3.62 -0.76
CA GLY A 36 10.46 -4.07 0.37
C GLY A 36 11.34 -4.56 1.50
N VAL A 37 10.86 -4.38 2.73
CA VAL A 37 11.57 -4.70 3.97
C VAL A 37 10.59 -5.34 4.94
N GLY A 38 11.03 -6.41 5.61
CA GLY A 38 10.35 -7.02 6.74
C GLY A 38 11.01 -6.63 8.06
N VAL A 39 10.21 -6.57 9.12
CA VAL A 39 10.69 -6.34 10.49
C VAL A 39 10.13 -7.44 11.40
N SER A 40 11.01 -8.19 12.04
CA SER A 40 10.62 -9.15 13.06
C SER A 40 10.27 -8.41 14.36
N VAL A 41 8.99 -8.39 14.74
CA VAL A 41 8.53 -7.72 15.97
C VAL A 41 9.15 -8.33 17.23
N LYS A 42 9.52 -9.62 17.21
CA LYS A 42 10.13 -10.31 18.35
C LYS A 42 11.61 -9.98 18.55
N THR A 43 12.35 -9.84 17.46
CA THR A 43 13.82 -9.71 17.50
C THR A 43 14.31 -8.32 17.14
N GLY A 44 13.47 -7.49 16.52
CA GLY A 44 13.85 -6.20 15.96
C GLY A 44 14.67 -6.30 14.67
N GLU A 45 14.89 -7.51 14.15
CA GLU A 45 15.66 -7.72 12.92
C GLU A 45 14.94 -7.13 11.71
N ILE A 46 15.71 -6.41 10.88
CA ILE A 46 15.26 -5.77 9.63
C ILE A 46 15.93 -6.49 8.47
N PHE A 47 15.14 -6.95 7.49
CA PHE A 47 15.66 -7.72 6.35
C PHE A 47 14.91 -7.39 5.04
N PRO A 48 15.57 -7.51 3.86
CA PRO A 48 14.89 -7.40 2.57
C PRO A 48 13.76 -8.43 2.42
N ALA A 49 12.59 -8.01 1.93
CA ALA A 49 11.44 -8.90 1.81
C ALA A 49 10.53 -8.52 0.64
N THR A 50 9.84 -9.53 0.10
CA THR A 50 8.75 -9.37 -0.87
C THR A 50 7.48 -10.03 -0.32
N PHE A 51 6.33 -9.43 -0.61
CA PHE A 51 5.04 -9.85 -0.06
C PHE A 51 4.06 -10.12 -1.20
N PRO A 52 3.92 -11.40 -1.62
CA PRO A 52 2.92 -11.79 -2.62
C PRO A 52 1.49 -11.61 -2.11
N ASP A 53 1.26 -11.88 -0.81
CA ASP A 53 -0.01 -11.64 -0.15
C ASP A 53 0.07 -10.31 0.63
N LYS A 54 -0.73 -9.33 0.20
CA LYS A 54 -0.81 -7.99 0.79
C LYS A 54 -2.19 -7.72 1.42
N GLY A 55 -2.99 -8.76 1.60
CA GLY A 55 -4.33 -8.68 2.18
C GLY A 55 -4.35 -8.32 3.67
N PRO A 56 -5.56 -8.15 4.24
CA PRO A 56 -6.86 -8.26 3.59
C PRO A 56 -7.23 -6.96 2.84
N GLU A 57 -8.20 -7.06 1.94
CA GLU A 57 -8.83 -5.90 1.26
C GLU A 57 -7.83 -4.99 0.52
N GLU A 58 -6.85 -5.59 -0.17
CA GLU A 58 -5.79 -4.86 -0.86
C GLU A 58 -6.36 -3.80 -1.82
N HIS A 59 -7.28 -4.17 -2.70
CA HIS A 59 -7.85 -3.23 -3.68
C HIS A 59 -8.70 -2.13 -3.03
N LEU A 60 -9.45 -2.43 -1.98
CA LEU A 60 -10.18 -1.40 -1.22
C LEU A 60 -9.21 -0.40 -0.60
N ARG A 61 -8.15 -0.89 0.04
CA ARG A 61 -7.11 -0.03 0.63
C ARG A 61 -6.37 0.77 -0.44
N SER A 62 -6.10 0.20 -1.60
CA SER A 62 -5.49 0.88 -2.74
C SER A 62 -6.40 1.95 -3.32
N ALA A 63 -7.72 1.69 -3.42
CA ALA A 63 -8.71 2.66 -3.90
C ALA A 63 -8.66 3.96 -3.10
N ARG A 64 -8.53 3.86 -1.76
CA ARG A 64 -8.37 5.03 -0.88
C ARG A 64 -7.21 5.95 -1.31
N HIS A 65 -6.08 5.36 -1.66
CA HIS A 65 -4.87 6.11 -2.05
C HIS A 65 -5.03 6.69 -3.46
N LEU A 66 -5.60 5.92 -4.40
CA LEU A 66 -5.84 6.39 -5.77
C LEU A 66 -6.92 7.46 -5.86
N SER A 67 -7.86 7.53 -4.91
CA SER A 67 -8.81 8.63 -4.78
C SER A 67 -8.22 9.90 -4.15
N GLY A 68 -6.89 9.96 -3.96
CA GLY A 68 -6.20 11.16 -3.50
C GLY A 68 -6.28 11.40 -1.99
N ASN A 69 -6.73 10.43 -1.19
CA ASN A 69 -6.73 10.57 0.26
C ASN A 69 -5.30 10.45 0.82
N ARG A 70 -4.73 11.58 1.23
CA ARG A 70 -3.33 11.68 1.69
C ARG A 70 -3.15 11.44 3.18
N ARG A 71 -4.23 11.27 3.94
CA ARG A 71 -4.15 11.06 5.39
C ARG A 71 -3.59 9.67 5.68
N ILE A 72 -2.53 9.60 6.48
CA ILE A 72 -2.02 8.33 7.03
C ILE A 72 -2.98 7.86 8.12
N LEU A 73 -3.36 6.59 8.09
CA LEU A 73 -4.23 5.97 9.08
C LEU A 73 -3.49 4.88 9.84
N ASP A 74 -3.77 4.78 11.14
CA ASP A 74 -3.51 3.57 11.90
C ASP A 74 -4.69 2.62 11.70
N ILE A 75 -4.40 1.39 11.28
CA ILE A 75 -5.40 0.38 10.93
C ILE A 75 -5.31 -0.87 11.80
N TYR A 76 -4.36 -0.95 12.75
CA TYR A 76 -4.12 -2.16 13.51
C TYR A 76 -4.03 -1.86 15.01
N ASP A 77 -4.91 -2.49 15.79
CA ASP A 77 -4.86 -2.44 17.24
C ASP A 77 -4.06 -3.64 17.78
N PRO A 78 -2.85 -3.43 18.32
CA PRO A 78 -2.03 -4.51 18.87
C PRO A 78 -2.60 -5.12 20.15
N ALA A 79 -3.44 -4.40 20.91
CA ALA A 79 -4.02 -4.90 22.16
C ALA A 79 -5.10 -5.96 21.88
N THR A 80 -5.86 -5.79 20.79
CA THR A 80 -6.94 -6.72 20.41
C THR A 80 -6.59 -7.61 19.23
N GLY A 81 -5.46 -7.34 18.54
CA GLY A 81 -5.05 -8.01 17.31
C GLY A 81 -5.96 -7.73 16.12
N LEU A 82 -6.75 -6.65 16.18
CA LEU A 82 -7.78 -6.32 15.21
C LEU A 82 -7.24 -5.37 14.14
N LEU A 83 -7.36 -5.77 12.87
CA LEU A 83 -7.19 -4.87 11.73
C LEU A 83 -8.54 -4.26 11.38
N THR A 84 -8.63 -2.92 11.40
CA THR A 84 -9.86 -2.17 11.15
C THR A 84 -9.68 -1.25 9.94
N ILE A 85 -10.52 -1.43 8.93
CA ILE A 85 -10.67 -0.51 7.80
C ILE A 85 -11.93 0.31 8.05
N SER A 86 -11.74 1.52 8.59
CA SER A 86 -12.84 2.46 8.79
C SER A 86 -13.46 2.90 7.46
N PRO A 87 -14.75 3.26 7.45
CA PRO A 87 -15.39 3.79 6.25
C PRO A 87 -14.63 5.00 5.69
N PHE A 88 -14.47 5.01 4.38
CA PHE A 88 -14.01 6.16 3.63
C PHE A 88 -14.73 6.18 2.29
N ASP A 89 -14.86 7.39 1.74
CA ASP A 89 -15.44 7.58 0.43
C ASP A 89 -14.36 7.44 -0.65
N TYR A 90 -14.78 6.93 -1.80
CA TYR A 90 -14.00 6.87 -3.03
C TYR A 90 -14.94 6.76 -4.23
N SER A 91 -14.54 7.38 -5.32
CA SER A 91 -15.19 7.22 -6.62
C SER A 91 -14.17 6.74 -7.64
N CYS A 92 -14.63 5.91 -8.58
CA CYS A 92 -13.81 5.53 -9.72
C CYS A 92 -13.41 6.79 -10.50
N PRO A 93 -12.12 7.02 -10.80
CA PRO A 93 -11.69 8.23 -11.51
C PRO A 93 -12.38 8.38 -12.86
N VAL A 94 -12.69 9.62 -13.23
CA VAL A 94 -13.16 9.96 -14.58
C VAL A 94 -12.07 9.55 -15.57
N GLY A 95 -12.40 8.63 -16.48
CA GLY A 95 -11.45 8.06 -17.44
C GLY A 95 -10.83 6.72 -17.03
N ALA A 96 -11.28 6.08 -15.95
CA ALA A 96 -10.87 4.71 -15.63
C ALA A 96 -11.14 3.72 -16.78
N ASP A 97 -12.28 3.83 -17.46
CA ASP A 97 -12.59 3.00 -18.63
C ASP A 97 -11.67 3.32 -19.83
N PHE A 98 -11.26 4.58 -19.98
CA PHE A 98 -10.28 4.97 -20.99
C PHE A 98 -8.92 4.34 -20.69
N LEU A 99 -8.47 4.40 -19.44
CA LEU A 99 -7.22 3.80 -18.95
C LEU A 99 -7.21 2.28 -19.12
N GLU A 100 -8.36 1.62 -18.92
CA GLU A 100 -8.50 0.17 -19.12
C GLU A 100 -8.13 -0.26 -20.56
N GLY A 101 -8.42 0.59 -21.55
CA GLY A 101 -8.05 0.36 -22.97
C GLY A 101 -6.65 0.83 -23.39
N GLN A 102 -5.91 1.53 -22.54
CA GLN A 102 -4.55 1.98 -22.87
C GLN A 102 -3.52 0.87 -22.68
N ASP A 103 -2.37 0.99 -23.34
CA ASP A 103 -1.24 0.08 -23.11
C ASP A 103 -0.59 0.31 -21.74
N ASP A 104 0.27 -0.63 -21.34
CA ASP A 104 0.92 -0.59 -20.02
C ASP A 104 1.90 0.58 -19.89
N ARG A 105 2.47 1.02 -21.00
CA ARG A 105 3.38 2.16 -21.04
C ARG A 105 2.64 3.45 -20.68
N PHE A 106 1.47 3.68 -21.24
CA PHE A 106 0.64 4.84 -20.92
C PHE A 106 0.28 4.86 -19.44
N VAL A 107 -0.09 3.70 -18.87
CA VAL A 107 -0.41 3.59 -17.45
C VAL A 107 0.80 3.93 -16.58
N LEU A 108 1.98 3.41 -16.90
CA LEU A 108 3.22 3.73 -16.19
C LEU A 108 3.52 5.24 -16.27
N GLU A 109 3.57 5.80 -17.48
CA GLU A 109 3.95 7.21 -17.69
C GLU A 109 3.01 8.20 -17.00
N ASN A 110 1.73 7.87 -16.83
CA ASN A 110 0.74 8.79 -16.27
C ASN A 110 0.41 8.52 -14.79
N LEU A 111 0.60 7.30 -14.28
CA LEU A 111 0.16 6.92 -12.93
C LEU A 111 1.30 6.47 -12.01
N SER A 112 2.53 6.29 -12.52
CA SER A 112 3.72 6.04 -11.71
C SER A 112 4.51 7.33 -11.45
N THR A 113 5.18 7.40 -10.32
CA THR A 113 6.19 8.43 -10.03
C THR A 113 7.58 8.12 -10.60
N SER A 114 7.80 6.88 -11.05
CA SER A 114 9.06 6.36 -11.57
C SER A 114 8.82 5.26 -12.62
N PRO A 115 8.29 5.61 -13.81
CA PRO A 115 7.78 4.65 -14.80
C PRO A 115 8.76 3.56 -15.23
N GLU A 116 10.06 3.86 -15.28
CA GLU A 116 11.10 2.96 -15.78
C GLU A 116 11.47 1.83 -14.81
N VAL A 117 11.13 1.97 -13.53
CA VAL A 117 11.64 1.10 -12.45
C VAL A 117 10.54 0.58 -11.54
N GLU A 118 9.27 0.69 -11.94
CA GLU A 118 8.18 0.07 -11.21
C GLU A 118 8.28 -1.46 -11.24
N PRO A 119 7.80 -2.16 -10.19
CA PRO A 119 7.69 -3.61 -10.21
C PRO A 119 6.80 -4.10 -11.37
N PRO A 120 7.04 -5.32 -11.90
CA PRO A 120 6.32 -5.84 -13.07
C PRO A 120 4.79 -6.00 -12.86
N HIS A 121 4.33 -5.98 -11.60
CA HIS A 121 2.91 -6.10 -11.25
C HIS A 121 2.19 -4.75 -11.08
N PHE A 122 2.90 -3.62 -11.19
CA PHE A 122 2.34 -2.28 -10.94
C PHE A 122 1.08 -2.00 -11.77
N VAL A 123 1.19 -2.14 -13.10
CA VAL A 123 0.08 -1.83 -14.01
C VAL A 123 -1.12 -2.75 -13.75
N ALA A 124 -0.88 -4.04 -13.55
CA ALA A 124 -1.92 -5.00 -13.22
C ALA A 124 -2.64 -4.62 -11.90
N GLN A 125 -1.92 -4.17 -10.88
CA GLN A 125 -2.50 -3.71 -9.61
C GLN A 125 -3.34 -2.44 -9.77
N ILE A 126 -2.88 -1.47 -10.55
CA ILE A 126 -3.64 -0.24 -10.84
C ILE A 126 -4.97 -0.59 -11.54
N ARG A 127 -4.91 -1.39 -12.62
CA ARG A 127 -6.11 -1.81 -13.35
C ARG A 127 -7.07 -2.62 -12.48
N ALA A 128 -6.57 -3.54 -11.66
CA ALA A 128 -7.39 -4.31 -10.73
C ALA A 128 -8.08 -3.40 -9.70
N THR A 129 -7.39 -2.36 -9.22
CA THR A 129 -7.96 -1.41 -8.27
C THR A 129 -9.06 -0.55 -8.92
N PHE A 130 -8.88 -0.07 -10.15
CA PHE A 130 -9.96 0.65 -10.85
C PHE A 130 -11.19 -0.22 -11.13
N ARG A 131 -10.99 -1.47 -11.56
CA ARG A 131 -12.09 -2.44 -11.68
C ARG A 131 -12.81 -2.64 -10.35
N TYR A 132 -12.07 -2.82 -9.26
CA TYR A 132 -12.65 -2.92 -7.93
C TYR A 132 -13.49 -1.69 -7.57
N MET A 133 -12.98 -0.48 -7.81
CA MET A 133 -13.68 0.78 -7.51
C MET A 133 -14.98 0.93 -8.31
N ARG A 134 -14.99 0.51 -9.57
CA ARG A 134 -16.18 0.51 -10.43
C ARG A 134 -17.24 -0.48 -9.92
N ASP A 135 -16.82 -1.69 -9.60
CA ASP A 135 -17.72 -2.78 -9.28
C ASP A 135 -18.23 -2.72 -7.82
N ASN A 136 -17.54 -1.96 -6.96
CA ASN A 136 -17.82 -1.85 -5.53
C ASN A 136 -17.86 -0.38 -5.09
N PRO A 137 -19.00 0.33 -5.24
CA PRO A 137 -19.18 1.68 -4.68
C PRO A 137 -18.97 1.70 -3.15
N ALA A 138 -18.42 2.79 -2.62
CA ALA A 138 -18.05 2.91 -1.21
C ALA A 138 -19.23 2.65 -0.26
N GLU A 139 -20.43 3.11 -0.61
CA GLU A 139 -21.66 2.93 0.16
C GLU A 139 -22.07 1.46 0.27
N ARG A 140 -21.77 0.66 -0.76
CA ARG A 140 -22.02 -0.78 -0.77
C ARG A 140 -20.97 -1.53 0.02
N VAL A 141 -19.72 -1.05 0.07
CA VAL A 141 -18.64 -1.68 0.83
C VAL A 141 -18.80 -1.45 2.32
N PHE A 142 -19.17 -0.22 2.71
CA PHE A 142 -19.35 0.20 4.11
C PHE A 142 -20.83 0.37 4.47
N GLN A 143 -21.61 -0.71 4.32
CA GLN A 143 -23.05 -0.68 4.57
C GLN A 143 -23.36 -0.25 6.02
N GLY A 144 -24.22 0.76 6.15
CA GLY A 144 -24.57 1.34 7.44
C GLY A 144 -23.40 2.04 8.16
N GLY A 145 -22.36 2.46 7.41
CA GLY A 145 -21.19 3.12 7.98
C GLY A 145 -20.33 2.21 8.85
N LYS A 146 -20.44 0.89 8.69
CA LYS A 146 -19.70 -0.07 9.49
C LYS A 146 -18.28 -0.27 8.94
N PRO A 147 -17.25 -0.33 9.81
CA PRO A 147 -15.91 -0.69 9.38
C PRO A 147 -15.83 -2.16 8.94
N ARG A 148 -14.79 -2.50 8.17
CA ARG A 148 -14.42 -3.89 7.91
C ARG A 148 -13.32 -4.30 8.87
N CYS A 149 -13.58 -5.34 9.65
CA CYS A 149 -12.72 -5.78 10.74
C CYS A 149 -12.17 -7.18 10.45
N PHE A 150 -10.90 -7.40 10.75
CA PHE A 150 -10.22 -8.67 10.50
C PHE A 150 -9.32 -9.07 11.68
N LYS A 151 -9.25 -10.37 11.96
CA LYS A 151 -8.29 -10.96 12.90
C LYS A 151 -7.54 -12.09 12.23
N ARG A 152 -6.31 -12.33 12.67
CA ARG A 152 -5.58 -13.52 12.25
C ARG A 152 -6.17 -14.74 12.93
N ASP A 153 -6.45 -15.77 12.15
CA ASP A 153 -6.80 -17.08 12.68
C ASP A 153 -5.55 -17.79 13.19
N ASP A 154 -5.58 -18.27 14.43
CA ASP A 154 -4.40 -18.85 15.10
C ASP A 154 -3.91 -20.15 14.44
N ARG A 155 -4.80 -20.86 13.72
CA ARG A 155 -4.46 -22.15 13.09
C ARG A 155 -3.84 -21.98 11.71
N SER A 156 -4.49 -21.20 10.85
CA SER A 156 -4.06 -20.96 9.47
C SER A 156 -3.08 -19.80 9.34
N GLY A 157 -3.06 -18.88 10.31
CA GLY A 157 -2.30 -17.64 10.25
C GLY A 157 -2.86 -16.59 9.29
N LEU A 158 -4.00 -16.88 8.63
CA LEU A 158 -4.65 -16.03 7.63
C LEU A 158 -5.56 -14.99 8.28
N TRP A 159 -5.82 -13.89 7.58
CA TRP A 159 -6.78 -12.88 8.00
C TRP A 159 -8.22 -13.35 7.75
N MET A 160 -9.03 -13.35 8.79
CA MET A 160 -10.45 -13.71 8.77
C MET A 160 -11.32 -12.51 9.13
N PRO A 161 -12.45 -12.28 8.42
CA PRO A 161 -13.40 -11.24 8.79
C PRO A 161 -13.97 -11.47 10.20
N VAL A 162 -14.17 -10.38 10.94
CA VAL A 162 -14.85 -10.36 12.23
C VAL A 162 -16.15 -9.58 12.05
N HIS A 163 -17.27 -10.21 12.38
CA HIS A 163 -18.62 -9.62 12.31
C HIS A 163 -18.93 -8.76 13.54
#